data_AF-A0A0S4QR15-F1
#
_entry.id   AF-A0A0S4QR15-F1
#
_cell.length_a   1.000
_cell.length_b   1.000
_cell.length_c   1.000
_cell.angle_alpha   90.00
_cell.angle_beta   90.00
_cell.angle_gamma   90.00
#
_symmetry.space_group_name_H-M   'P 1'
#
loop_
_entity.id
_entity.type
_entity.pdbx_description
1 polymer ?
#
loop_
_entity_poly.entity_id
_entity_poly.type
_entity_poly.pdbx_seq_one_letter_code
_entity_poly.pdbx_strand_id
1 'polypeptide(L)'
;MDSKIAFRVRPYLEPGEEIRQVFMAQTRTPYLRILVPLFGYTLAVVGYFLVPEAAYQIYYWAAYCLFMIFGYGVLIAVPLLLFGLVALYILLWPALTYHVIGPRIVVVTNRNVIVLRAQGRWPTFPTGAMPLARLPLQIRFGRRLLWHWTSVEGERLWIAGRPHGDVAQAGPRARPCYCLRRVANCFLVS
;
A
#
# COMPACT_ATOMS: atom_id res chain seq x y z
N MET A 1 -7.92 19.71 -3.84
CA MET A 1 -8.19 19.38 -2.42
C MET A 1 -9.42 18.47 -2.35
N ASP A 2 -9.30 17.26 -1.80
CA ASP A 2 -10.41 16.30 -1.70
C ASP A 2 -11.44 16.75 -0.65
N SER A 3 -12.41 17.56 -1.08
CA SER A 3 -13.44 18.19 -0.23
C SER A 3 -14.23 17.18 0.63
N LYS A 4 -14.44 15.96 0.11
CA LYS A 4 -15.16 14.89 0.82
C LYS A 4 -14.42 14.37 2.04
N ILE A 5 -13.10 14.24 1.98
CA ILE A 5 -12.30 13.75 3.12
C ILE A 5 -12.13 14.88 4.13
N ALA A 6 -11.87 16.10 3.65
CA ALA A 6 -11.79 17.28 4.51
C ALA A 6 -13.06 17.47 5.36
N PHE A 7 -14.25 17.26 4.77
CA PHE A 7 -15.51 17.33 5.51
C PHE A 7 -15.59 16.30 6.66
N ARG A 8 -15.16 15.06 6.41
CA ARG A 8 -15.21 13.96 7.39
C ARG A 8 -14.22 14.11 8.54
N VAL A 9 -13.16 14.90 8.35
CA VAL A 9 -12.13 15.13 9.36
C VAL A 9 -12.47 16.30 10.30
N ARG A 10 -13.43 17.16 9.94
CA ARG A 10 -13.83 18.31 10.77
C ARG A 10 -14.08 17.99 12.26
N PRO A 11 -14.72 16.87 12.65
CA PRO A 11 -14.95 16.55 14.05
C PRO A 11 -13.68 16.33 14.89
N TYR A 12 -12.53 16.10 14.24
CA TYR A 12 -11.25 15.85 14.91
C TYR A 12 -10.40 17.11 15.05
N LEU A 13 -10.86 18.26 14.53
CA LEU A 13 -10.15 19.54 14.60
C LEU A 13 -10.43 20.24 15.92
N GLU A 14 -9.43 20.95 16.44
CA GLU A 14 -9.62 21.87 17.55
C GLU A 14 -10.28 23.19 17.09
N PRO A 15 -10.94 23.94 17.99
CA PRO A 15 -11.50 25.24 17.67
C PRO A 15 -10.45 26.21 17.07
N GLY A 16 -10.73 26.75 15.88
CA GLY A 16 -9.83 27.66 15.15
C GLY A 16 -8.73 26.96 14.34
N GLU A 17 -8.78 25.64 14.22
CA GLU A 17 -7.86 24.85 13.40
C GLU A 17 -8.39 24.75 11.94
N GLU A 18 -7.54 25.10 10.97
CA GLU A 18 -7.90 25.08 9.55
C GLU A 18 -7.15 24.00 8.78
N ILE A 19 -7.89 23.24 7.97
CA ILE A 19 -7.31 22.20 7.11
C ILE A 19 -6.58 22.86 5.94
N ARG A 20 -5.26 22.66 5.86
CA ARG A 20 -4.47 23.04 4.69
C ARG A 20 -4.45 21.93 3.66
N GLN A 21 -4.27 20.68 4.12
CA GLN A 21 -4.14 19.54 3.23
C GLN A 21 -4.59 18.25 3.90
N VAL A 22 -5.05 17.31 3.09
CA VAL A 22 -5.40 15.94 3.50
C VAL A 22 -4.79 14.96 2.51
N PHE A 23 -4.14 13.91 3.00
CA PHE A 23 -3.65 12.82 2.16
C PHE A 23 -3.77 11.48 2.87
N MET A 24 -3.77 10.41 2.07
CA MET A 24 -3.79 9.04 2.58
C MET A 24 -2.36 8.52 2.78
N ALA A 25 -2.17 7.80 3.87
CA ALA A 25 -0.95 7.09 4.20
C ALA A 25 -1.26 5.62 4.54
N GLN A 26 -0.22 4.79 4.61
CA GLN A 26 -0.30 3.35 4.85
C GLN A 26 0.76 2.95 5.87
N THR A 27 0.50 2.01 6.78
CA THR A 27 1.52 1.59 7.77
C THR A 27 2.51 0.57 7.23
N ARG A 28 2.16 -0.10 6.13
CA ARG A 28 3.04 -1.06 5.45
C ARG A 28 3.41 -0.62 4.05
N THR A 29 4.40 -1.29 3.49
CA THR A 29 4.87 -0.97 2.15
C THR A 29 3.76 -1.27 1.14
N PRO A 30 3.47 -0.33 0.22
CA PRO A 30 2.47 -0.52 -0.83
C PRO A 30 2.89 -1.61 -1.82
N TYR A 31 4.19 -1.90 -1.86
CA TYR A 31 4.77 -2.97 -2.66
C TYR A 31 4.28 -4.36 -2.26
N LEU A 32 3.79 -4.57 -1.04
CA LEU A 32 3.18 -5.85 -0.65
C LEU A 32 2.03 -6.26 -1.57
N ARG A 33 1.26 -5.29 -2.08
CA ARG A 33 0.15 -5.57 -3.00
C ARG A 33 0.63 -6.17 -4.33
N ILE A 34 1.86 -5.85 -4.76
CA ILE A 34 2.41 -6.24 -6.07
C ILE A 34 3.43 -7.38 -5.94
N LEU A 35 4.33 -7.30 -4.97
CA LEU A 35 5.46 -8.22 -4.86
C LEU A 35 5.04 -9.64 -4.44
N VAL A 36 4.05 -9.77 -3.55
CA VAL A 36 3.61 -11.10 -3.11
C VAL A 36 2.95 -11.90 -4.24
N PRO A 37 2.00 -11.37 -5.04
CA PRO A 37 1.44 -12.13 -6.15
C PRO A 37 2.48 -12.37 -7.25
N LEU A 38 3.39 -11.42 -7.49
CA LEU A 38 4.50 -11.61 -8.42
C LEU A 38 5.40 -12.77 -7.96
N PHE A 39 5.73 -12.82 -6.67
CA PHE A 39 6.56 -13.88 -6.10
C PHE A 39 5.87 -15.25 -6.18
N GLY A 40 4.57 -15.31 -5.85
CA GLY A 40 3.77 -16.52 -6.00
C GLY A 40 3.74 -17.03 -7.45
N TYR A 41 3.57 -16.12 -8.42
CA TYR A 41 3.64 -16.46 -9.84
C TYR A 41 5.02 -16.96 -10.25
N THR A 42 6.10 -16.28 -9.83
CA THR A 42 7.46 -16.73 -10.15
C THR A 42 7.76 -18.11 -9.58
N LEU A 43 7.30 -18.43 -8.37
CA LEU A 43 7.46 -19.77 -7.79
C LEU A 43 6.68 -20.82 -8.58
N ALA A 44 5.46 -20.51 -9.03
CA ALA A 44 4.68 -21.43 -9.86
C ALA A 44 5.37 -21.69 -11.21
N VAL A 45 5.90 -20.65 -11.86
CA VAL A 45 6.63 -20.76 -13.13
C VAL A 45 7.94 -21.54 -12.95
N VAL A 46 8.72 -21.21 -11.93
CA VAL A 46 9.97 -21.93 -11.62
C VAL A 46 9.68 -23.39 -11.25
N GLY A 47 8.62 -23.64 -10.48
CA GLY A 47 8.14 -24.98 -10.17
C GLY A 47 7.80 -25.75 -11.45
N TYR A 48 7.08 -25.13 -12.38
CA TYR A 48 6.78 -25.71 -13.70
C TYR A 48 8.05 -26.07 -14.48
N PHE A 49 9.02 -25.17 -14.57
CA PHE A 49 10.28 -25.44 -15.29
C PHE A 49 11.19 -26.46 -14.61
N LEU A 50 11.10 -26.61 -13.28
CA LEU A 50 11.87 -27.60 -12.51
C LEU A 50 11.19 -28.98 -12.46
N VAL A 51 9.98 -29.13 -13.00
CA VAL A 51 9.31 -30.44 -13.03
C VAL A 51 10.11 -31.36 -13.97
N PRO A 52 10.62 -32.51 -13.47
CA PRO A 52 11.39 -33.43 -14.29
C PRO A 52 10.53 -33.99 -15.43
N GLU A 53 11.15 -34.31 -16.56
CA GLU A 53 10.48 -34.86 -17.75
C GLU A 53 9.66 -36.12 -17.44
N ALA A 54 10.12 -36.95 -16.49
CA ALA A 54 9.39 -38.11 -15.98
C ALA A 54 8.04 -37.73 -15.33
N ALA A 55 7.97 -36.59 -14.63
CA ALA A 55 6.72 -36.10 -14.05
C ALA A 55 5.76 -35.57 -15.13
N TYR A 56 6.27 -34.99 -16.23
CA TYR A 56 5.42 -34.70 -17.40
C TYR A 56 4.84 -35.97 -18.01
N GLN A 57 5.65 -37.02 -18.19
CA GLN A 57 5.15 -38.29 -18.71
C GLN A 57 4.09 -38.93 -17.81
N ILE A 58 4.29 -38.93 -16.49
CA ILE A 58 3.30 -39.39 -15.51
C ILE A 58 2.02 -38.54 -15.59
N TYR A 59 2.15 -37.22 -15.69
CA TYR A 59 1.01 -36.31 -15.86
C TYR A 59 0.21 -36.63 -17.12
N TYR A 60 0.88 -36.84 -18.27
CA TYR A 60 0.20 -37.19 -19.52
C TYR A 60 -0.50 -38.55 -19.44
N TRP A 61 0.13 -39.55 -18.83
CA TRP A 61 -0.49 -40.86 -18.61
C TRP A 61 -1.70 -40.77 -17.69
N ALA A 62 -1.60 -40.03 -16.58
CA ALA A 62 -2.72 -39.80 -15.67
C ALA A 62 -3.87 -39.04 -16.35
N ALA A 63 -3.56 -38.00 -17.13
CA ALA A 63 -4.54 -37.24 -17.90
C ALA A 63 -5.21 -38.12 -18.97
N TYR A 64 -4.46 -38.99 -19.63
CA TYR A 64 -4.98 -39.96 -20.60
C TYR A 64 -5.90 -41.00 -19.92
N CYS A 65 -5.50 -41.57 -18.79
CA CYS A 65 -6.34 -42.48 -18.02
C CYS A 65 -7.63 -41.80 -17.54
N LEU A 66 -7.54 -40.57 -17.02
CA LEU A 66 -8.72 -39.78 -16.63
C LEU A 66 -9.62 -39.47 -17.83
N PHE A 67 -9.05 -39.13 -18.99
CA PHE A 67 -9.78 -38.95 -20.23
C PHE A 67 -10.51 -40.23 -20.65
N MET A 68 -9.87 -41.39 -20.54
CA MET A 68 -10.50 -42.67 -20.87
C MET A 68 -11.67 -43.02 -19.94
N ILE A 69 -11.61 -42.62 -18.67
CA ILE A 69 -12.64 -42.91 -17.67
C ILE A 69 -13.80 -41.91 -17.72
N PHE A 70 -13.50 -40.61 -17.89
CA PHE A 70 -14.46 -39.51 -17.74
C PHE A 70 -14.73 -38.71 -19.03
N GLY A 71 -14.03 -39.02 -20.12
CA GLY A 71 -14.14 -38.33 -21.40
C GLY A 71 -13.56 -36.91 -21.40
N TYR A 72 -13.96 -36.10 -22.39
CA TYR A 72 -13.52 -34.71 -22.56
C TYR A 72 -13.91 -33.77 -21.41
N GLY A 73 -14.87 -34.17 -20.57
CA GLY A 73 -15.35 -33.34 -19.45
C GLY A 73 -14.23 -32.96 -18.47
N VAL A 74 -13.31 -33.87 -18.17
CA VAL A 74 -12.20 -33.61 -17.23
C VAL A 74 -11.14 -32.68 -17.84
N LEU A 75 -10.85 -32.82 -19.14
CA LEU A 75 -9.90 -31.96 -19.85
C LEU A 75 -10.36 -30.51 -19.91
N ILE A 76 -11.67 -30.26 -19.81
CA ILE A 76 -12.25 -28.91 -19.79
C ILE A 76 -12.44 -28.44 -18.34
N ALA A 77 -12.92 -29.30 -17.44
CA ALA A 77 -13.20 -28.94 -16.05
C ALA A 77 -11.95 -28.56 -15.25
N VAL A 78 -10.83 -29.28 -15.43
CA VAL A 78 -9.60 -29.02 -14.66
C VAL A 78 -8.99 -27.65 -15.00
N PRO A 79 -8.80 -27.27 -16.27
CA PRO A 79 -8.34 -25.92 -16.62
C PRO A 79 -9.32 -24.83 -16.20
N LEU A 80 -10.64 -25.04 -16.31
CA LEU A 80 -11.64 -24.07 -15.86
C LEU A 80 -11.59 -23.88 -14.34
N LEU A 81 -11.40 -24.94 -13.57
CA LEU A 81 -11.28 -24.89 -12.12
C LEU A 81 -9.99 -24.16 -11.72
N LEU A 82 -8.86 -24.47 -12.35
CA LEU A 82 -7.59 -23.77 -12.14
C LEU A 82 -7.72 -22.28 -12.48
N PHE A 83 -8.33 -21.95 -13.62
CA PHE A 83 -8.59 -20.56 -14.00
C PHE A 83 -9.48 -19.85 -12.99
N GLY A 84 -10.54 -20.52 -12.51
CA GLY A 84 -11.42 -20.03 -11.45
C GLY A 84 -10.68 -19.75 -10.14
N LEU A 85 -9.77 -20.65 -9.72
CA LEU A 85 -8.95 -20.45 -8.52
C LEU A 85 -7.98 -19.28 -8.68
N VAL A 86 -7.35 -19.12 -9.85
CA VAL A 86 -6.48 -17.96 -10.14
C VAL A 86 -7.28 -16.67 -10.12
N ALA A 87 -8.45 -16.65 -10.77
CA ALA A 87 -9.34 -15.48 -10.75
C ALA A 87 -9.79 -15.14 -9.32
N LEU A 88 -10.18 -16.14 -8.53
CA LEU A 88 -10.54 -15.99 -7.12
C LEU A 88 -9.36 -15.44 -6.30
N TYR A 89 -8.15 -15.95 -6.50
CA TYR A 89 -6.94 -15.43 -5.86
C TYR A 89 -6.70 -13.96 -6.19
N ILE A 90 -6.78 -13.58 -7.47
CA ILE A 90 -6.61 -12.18 -7.92
C ILE A 90 -7.68 -11.26 -7.32
N LEU A 91 -8.90 -11.75 -7.14
CA LEU A 91 -10.01 -11.00 -6.54
C LEU A 91 -9.89 -10.87 -5.02
N LEU A 92 -9.49 -11.93 -4.33
CA LEU A 92 -9.35 -11.96 -2.87
C LEU A 92 -8.08 -11.25 -2.39
N TRP A 93 -7.01 -11.28 -3.18
CA TRP A 93 -5.71 -10.71 -2.79
C TRP A 93 -5.77 -9.22 -2.42
N PRO A 94 -6.39 -8.33 -3.22
CA PRO A 94 -6.60 -6.93 -2.84
C PRO A 94 -7.34 -6.81 -1.51
N ALA A 95 -8.43 -7.55 -1.30
CA ALA A 95 -9.22 -7.51 -0.07
C ALA A 95 -8.37 -7.87 1.15
N LEU A 96 -7.59 -8.95 1.07
CA LEU A 96 -6.67 -9.36 2.13
C LEU A 96 -5.61 -8.28 2.41
N THR A 97 -5.00 -7.72 1.36
CA THR A 97 -3.97 -6.69 1.53
C THR A 97 -4.50 -5.42 2.18
N TYR A 98 -5.74 -5.00 1.94
CA TYR A 98 -6.31 -3.82 2.60
C TYR A 98 -6.37 -3.97 4.13
N HIS A 99 -6.66 -5.16 4.64
CA HIS A 99 -6.64 -5.43 6.08
C HIS A 99 -5.22 -5.36 6.66
N VAL A 100 -4.23 -5.79 5.87
CA VAL A 100 -2.83 -5.90 6.30
C VAL A 100 -2.08 -4.57 6.19
N ILE A 101 -2.41 -3.74 5.20
CA ILE A 101 -1.71 -2.48 4.90
C ILE A 101 -2.02 -1.37 5.92
N GLY A 102 -3.17 -1.43 6.59
CA GLY A 102 -3.56 -0.50 7.65
C GLY A 102 -3.62 0.95 7.16
N PRO A 103 -4.69 1.36 6.45
CA PRO A 103 -4.78 2.71 5.93
C PRO A 103 -4.84 3.77 7.06
N ARG A 104 -4.25 4.93 6.78
CA ARG A 104 -4.17 6.10 7.65
C ARG A 104 -4.55 7.33 6.85
N ILE A 105 -5.17 8.32 7.49
CA ILE A 105 -5.43 9.64 6.91
C ILE A 105 -4.53 10.61 7.65
N VAL A 106 -3.73 11.37 6.92
CA VAL A 106 -2.88 12.42 7.49
C VAL A 106 -3.46 13.76 7.06
N VAL A 107 -3.70 14.61 8.05
CA VAL A 107 -4.29 15.93 7.87
C VAL A 107 -3.30 16.96 8.35
N VAL A 108 -2.95 17.88 7.47
CA VAL A 108 -2.05 18.99 7.76
C VAL A 108 -2.90 20.21 8.01
N THR A 109 -2.78 20.78 9.20
CA THR A 109 -3.49 21.99 9.59
C THR A 109 -2.53 23.17 9.63
N ASN A 110 -3.05 24.33 10.03
CA ASN A 110 -2.26 25.53 10.26
C ASN A 110 -1.32 25.42 11.48
N ARG A 111 -1.58 24.52 12.43
CA ARG A 111 -0.83 24.41 13.70
C ARG A 111 -0.06 23.09 13.84
N ASN A 112 -0.62 21.99 13.36
CA ASN A 112 -0.16 20.63 13.64
C ASN A 112 -0.49 19.68 12.48
N VAL A 113 0.09 18.48 12.53
CA VAL A 113 -0.22 17.37 11.64
C VAL A 113 -0.96 16.31 12.45
N ILE A 114 -2.20 16.02 12.05
CA ILE A 114 -3.05 15.03 12.69
C ILE A 114 -2.99 13.73 11.89
N VAL A 115 -2.74 12.62 12.58
CA VAL A 115 -2.82 11.28 11.98
C VAL A 115 -4.05 10.57 12.50
N LEU A 116 -4.92 10.16 11.59
CA LEU A 116 -6.15 9.44 11.86
C LEU A 116 -6.04 8.00 11.35
N ARG A 117 -6.65 7.07 12.09
CA ARG A 117 -6.86 5.71 11.58
C ARG A 117 -7.97 5.76 10.53
N ALA A 118 -7.72 5.18 9.37
CA ALA A 118 -8.77 5.03 8.36
C ALA A 118 -9.43 3.66 8.49
N GLN A 119 -10.67 3.55 8.05
CA GLN A 119 -11.40 2.28 8.01
C GLN A 119 -10.75 1.35 6.97
N GLY A 120 -10.55 0.08 7.32
CA GLY A 120 -9.83 -0.88 6.48
C GLY A 120 -10.40 -1.03 5.06
N ARG A 121 -11.73 -1.21 4.94
CA ARG A 121 -12.41 -1.36 3.65
C ARG A 121 -12.70 -0.02 2.95
N TRP A 122 -12.68 1.09 3.70
CA TRP A 122 -13.01 2.42 3.21
C TRP A 122 -11.96 3.44 3.67
N PRO A 123 -10.84 3.59 2.93
CA PRO A 123 -9.71 4.42 3.35
C PRO A 123 -10.03 5.93 3.38
N THR A 124 -11.22 6.32 2.96
CA THR A 124 -11.73 7.70 2.99
C THR A 124 -12.50 8.04 4.28
N PHE A 125 -12.75 7.06 5.16
CA PHE A 125 -13.49 7.26 6.41
C PHE A 125 -12.54 7.14 7.61
N PRO A 126 -12.41 8.19 8.43
CA PRO A 126 -11.69 8.09 9.69
C PRO A 126 -12.45 7.18 10.67
N THR A 127 -11.72 6.44 11.48
CA THR A 127 -12.24 5.52 12.51
C THR A 127 -11.66 5.86 13.87
N GLY A 128 -12.49 5.79 14.91
CA GLY A 128 -12.13 6.13 16.28
C GLY A 128 -12.66 7.50 16.69
N ALA A 129 -12.80 7.74 17.99
CA ALA A 129 -13.26 9.03 18.51
C ALA A 129 -12.13 10.05 18.67
N MET A 130 -10.87 9.60 18.66
CA MET A 130 -9.68 10.42 18.93
C MET A 130 -8.64 10.27 17.82
N PRO A 131 -7.86 11.34 17.53
CA PRO A 131 -6.74 11.25 16.63
C PRO A 131 -5.67 10.30 17.19
N LEU A 132 -5.02 9.55 16.30
CA LEU A 132 -4.00 8.58 16.69
C LEU A 132 -2.75 9.29 17.23
N ALA A 133 -2.38 10.38 16.57
CA ALA A 133 -1.26 11.23 16.96
C ALA A 133 -1.49 12.67 16.48
N ARG A 134 -1.01 13.64 17.26
CA ARG A 134 -0.88 15.05 16.87
C ARG A 134 0.60 15.43 16.90
N LEU A 135 1.12 15.85 15.76
CA LEU A 135 2.55 16.09 15.55
C LEU A 135 2.83 17.57 15.24
N PRO A 136 4.02 18.10 15.57
CA PRO A 136 4.41 19.44 15.19
C PRO A 136 4.58 19.56 13.66
N LEU A 137 4.33 20.75 13.12
CA LEU A 137 4.37 21.05 11.68
C LEU A 137 5.75 20.88 11.02
N GLN A 138 6.82 20.60 11.76
CA GLN A 138 8.20 20.57 11.27
C GLN A 138 8.64 19.22 10.65
N ILE A 139 7.71 18.36 10.24
CA ILE A 139 8.06 17.04 9.70
C ILE A 139 8.47 17.17 8.23
N ARG A 140 9.71 16.77 7.92
CA ARG A 140 10.19 16.64 6.53
C ARG A 140 9.76 15.30 5.95
N PHE A 141 8.95 15.32 4.90
CA PHE A 141 8.71 14.16 4.06
C PHE A 141 9.87 14.04 3.06
N GLY A 142 10.72 13.00 3.19
CA GLY A 142 11.83 12.77 2.26
C GLY A 142 11.32 12.49 0.85
N ARG A 143 12.01 12.93 -0.21
CA ARG A 143 11.57 12.86 -1.63
C ARG A 143 12.02 11.56 -2.33
N ARG A 144 11.10 10.83 -2.97
CA ARG A 144 11.27 9.57 -3.72
C ARG A 144 10.24 9.47 -4.86
N LEU A 145 10.54 8.68 -5.89
CA LEU A 145 9.79 8.63 -7.15
C LEU A 145 8.33 8.17 -7.04
N LEU A 146 8.03 7.14 -6.24
CA LEU A 146 6.71 6.51 -6.18
C LEU A 146 6.08 6.54 -4.79
N TRP A 147 6.87 6.48 -3.72
CA TRP A 147 6.41 6.44 -2.34
C TRP A 147 7.45 7.06 -1.40
N HIS A 148 6.97 7.83 -0.42
CA HIS A 148 7.72 8.41 0.69
C HIS A 148 7.42 7.64 1.97
N TRP A 149 8.34 7.65 2.94
CA TRP A 149 8.05 7.11 4.27
C TRP A 149 8.49 8.10 5.36
N THR A 150 7.76 8.15 6.46
CA THR A 150 8.13 8.89 7.68
C THR A 150 7.85 8.03 8.91
N SER A 151 8.55 8.26 10.02
CA SER A 151 8.26 7.61 11.29
C SER A 151 7.41 8.53 12.16
N VAL A 152 6.27 8.02 12.63
CA VAL A 152 5.36 8.71 13.56
C VAL A 152 5.11 7.76 14.72
N GLU A 153 5.47 8.19 15.94
CA GLU A 153 5.26 7.41 17.18
C GLU A 153 5.69 5.93 17.08
N GLY A 154 6.83 5.68 16.41
CA GLY A 154 7.36 4.32 16.21
C GLY A 154 6.75 3.54 15.03
N GLU A 155 5.68 4.01 14.40
CA GLU A 155 5.14 3.43 13.16
C GLU A 155 5.78 4.07 11.91
N ARG A 156 6.09 3.26 10.88
CA ARG A 156 6.50 3.76 9.56
C ARG A 156 5.27 4.02 8.69
N LEU A 157 5.05 5.27 8.30
CA LEU A 157 3.95 5.68 7.42
C LEU A 157 4.45 5.88 5.99
N TRP A 158 3.92 5.10 5.05
CA TRP A 158 4.13 5.18 3.61
C TRP A 158 3.10 6.10 2.97
N ILE A 159 3.56 7.12 2.27
CA ILE A 159 2.76 8.15 1.60
C ILE A 159 3.03 8.05 0.10
N ALA A 160 2.01 8.20 -0.73
CA ALA A 160 2.19 8.18 -2.19
C ALA A 160 3.12 9.32 -2.64
N GLY A 161 4.07 8.98 -3.51
CA GLY A 161 5.10 9.87 -4.05
C GLY A 161 4.58 10.90 -5.05
N ARG A 162 3.37 10.69 -5.58
CA ARG A 162 2.59 11.71 -6.28
C ARG A 162 1.46 12.22 -5.39
N PRO A 163 1.75 13.17 -4.52
CA PRO A 163 0.72 14.04 -4.02
C PRO A 163 0.31 14.99 -5.13
N HIS A 164 -0.98 15.31 -5.23
CA HIS A 164 -1.44 16.51 -5.91
C HIS A 164 -0.66 17.70 -5.31
N GLY A 165 0.37 18.21 -5.99
CA GLY A 165 1.09 19.49 -5.76
C GLY A 165 1.77 19.76 -4.40
N ASP A 166 1.21 19.28 -3.30
CA ASP A 166 1.13 20.10 -2.09
C ASP A 166 1.83 19.45 -0.88
N VAL A 167 2.15 18.15 -0.90
CA VAL A 167 2.84 17.48 0.24
C VAL A 167 4.28 17.98 0.42
N ALA A 168 4.89 18.58 -0.61
CA ALA A 168 6.19 19.23 -0.47
C ALA A 168 6.16 20.46 0.47
N GLN A 169 4.97 20.91 0.90
CA GLN A 169 4.77 22.16 1.65
C GLN A 169 4.16 21.99 3.04
N ALA A 170 4.12 20.77 3.60
CA ALA A 170 3.66 20.55 4.97
C ALA A 170 4.76 20.92 5.98
N GLY A 171 5.00 22.23 6.13
CA GLY A 171 5.94 22.87 7.04
C GLY A 171 6.02 24.37 6.72
N PRO A 172 6.44 25.24 7.66
CA PRO A 172 6.83 26.60 7.28
C PRO A 172 7.85 26.47 6.16
N ARG A 173 7.79 27.31 5.12
CA ARG A 173 8.76 27.35 4.01
C ARG A 173 10.19 27.45 4.55
N ALA A 174 10.79 26.32 4.94
CA ALA A 174 12.21 26.21 5.08
C ALA A 174 12.71 26.33 3.65
N ARG A 175 13.37 27.45 3.37
CA ARG A 175 14.05 27.72 2.11
C ARG A 175 14.72 26.43 1.63
N PRO A 176 14.65 26.10 0.33
CA PRO A 176 15.33 24.93 -0.20
C PRO A 176 16.84 25.16 -0.05
N CYS A 177 17.40 24.75 1.08
CA CYS A 177 18.84 24.58 1.20
C CYS A 177 19.18 23.30 0.43
N TYR A 178 19.38 23.47 -0.87
CA TYR A 178 20.12 22.54 -1.70
C TYR A 178 21.52 22.41 -1.10
N CYS A 179 21.79 21.36 -0.32
CA CYS A 179 23.17 20.91 -0.13
C CYS A 179 23.57 20.14 -1.39
N LEU A 180 24.00 20.88 -2.40
CA LEU A 180 24.67 20.34 -3.57
C LEU A 180 26.10 19.93 -3.15
N ARG A 181 26.34 18.63 -3.21
CA ARG A 181 27.58 17.98 -3.72
C ARG A 181 28.91 18.31 -3.02
N ARG A 182 29.44 17.26 -2.36
CA ARG A 182 30.79 17.10 -1.77
C ARG A 182 31.07 17.97 -0.54
N VAL A 183 31.84 17.39 0.37
CA VAL A 183 32.35 17.95 1.63
C VAL A 183 31.40 17.79 2.82
N ALA A 184 32.03 17.36 3.91
CA ALA A 184 31.46 16.79 5.12
C ALA A 184 30.61 17.79 5.95
N ASN A 185 29.79 17.21 6.83
CA ASN A 185 29.13 17.82 7.99
C ASN A 185 27.92 18.73 7.72
N CYS A 186 26.72 18.16 7.89
CA CYS A 186 25.56 18.90 8.36
C CYS A 186 25.12 18.31 9.70
N PHE A 187 25.64 18.88 10.79
CA PHE A 187 25.09 18.69 12.13
C PHE A 187 23.86 19.58 12.30
N LEU A 188 22.79 19.06 12.91
CA LEU A 188 21.76 19.89 13.53
C LEU A 188 22.19 20.15 14.98
N VAL A 189 22.52 21.41 15.27
CA VAL A 189 22.55 21.96 16.62
C VAL A 189 21.10 22.22 17.05
N SER A 190 20.83 21.93 18.32
CA SER A 190 19.61 22.26 19.07
C SER A 190 19.17 23.71 18.94
#